data_AF-A0A960PQI6-F1
#
_entry.id   AF-A0A960PQI6-F1
#
_cell.length_a   1.000
_cell.length_b   1.000
_cell.length_c   1.000
_cell.angle_alpha   90.00
_cell.angle_beta   90.00
_cell.angle_gamma   90.00
#
_symmetry.space_group_name_H-M   'P 1'
#
loop_
_entity.id
_entity.type
_entity.pdbx_description
1 polymer ?
#
loop_
_entity_poly.entity_id
_entity_poly.type
_entity_poly.pdbx_seq_one_letter_code
_entity_poly.pdbx_strand_id
1 'polypeptide(L)'
;TDQTLGRARDAVASRAFPLFRREVVPGSAFSFLDLDLGDNPEAEDASNPARWALGEERFAPYFAPLSEDAPSPTPLTAYLELDPPSREGKTPFLEGEGEGERIAVRPELAEAAIAHRLAWEALVRSSRAGEAAHESQLRQRLAALEQQYGEKLANLEAEHRDRTARQLRQRLLSLMTSGMPGASVQRSEEEAS
;
A
#
# COMPACT_ATOMS: atom_id res chain seq x y z
N THR A 1 39.21 -9.32 -3.28
CA THR A 1 38.07 -10.15 -2.81
C THR A 1 36.83 -9.32 -2.90
N ASP A 2 35.72 -9.94 -3.32
CA ASP A 2 34.46 -9.34 -3.76
C ASP A 2 33.66 -8.69 -2.61
N GLN A 3 34.23 -7.68 -1.96
CA GLN A 3 33.61 -6.94 -0.85
C GLN A 3 32.54 -5.97 -1.35
N THR A 4 32.52 -5.64 -2.64
CA THR A 4 31.58 -4.66 -3.24
C THR A 4 30.12 -5.05 -3.00
N LEU A 5 29.77 -6.34 -3.16
CA LEU A 5 28.42 -6.82 -2.88
C LEU A 5 28.07 -6.77 -1.40
N GLY A 6 29.02 -7.04 -0.51
CA GLY A 6 28.83 -6.90 0.94
C GLY A 6 28.53 -5.45 1.31
N ARG A 7 29.38 -4.52 0.86
CA ARG A 7 29.22 -3.08 1.10
C ARG A 7 27.90 -2.53 0.56
N ALA A 8 27.45 -3.01 -0.60
CA ALA A 8 26.16 -2.63 -1.16
C ALA A 8 24.98 -3.13 -0.31
N ARG A 9 25.05 -4.36 0.22
CA ARG A 9 24.02 -4.88 1.14
C ARG A 9 23.99 -4.08 2.45
N ASP A 10 25.16 -3.79 3.02
CA ASP A 10 25.28 -2.98 4.24
C ASP A 10 24.72 -1.56 4.05
N ALA A 11 24.93 -0.97 2.87
CA ALA A 11 24.39 0.34 2.50
C ALA A 11 22.85 0.35 2.51
N VAL A 12 22.21 -0.71 2.04
CA VAL A 12 20.75 -0.85 2.05
C VAL A 12 20.26 -1.13 3.48
N ALA A 13 20.88 -2.06 4.20
CA ALA A 13 20.49 -2.43 5.57
C ALA A 13 20.58 -1.26 6.55
N SER A 14 21.62 -0.44 6.42
CA SER A 14 21.83 0.77 7.24
C SER A 14 20.96 1.96 6.87
N ARG A 15 20.16 1.86 5.81
CA ARG A 15 19.36 2.96 5.24
C ARG A 15 20.19 4.14 4.73
N ALA A 16 21.49 3.92 4.47
CA ALA A 16 22.30 4.88 3.73
C ALA A 16 21.81 4.99 2.27
N PHE A 17 21.43 3.86 1.66
CA PHE A 17 20.88 3.79 0.31
C PHE A 17 19.62 2.90 0.30
N PRO A 18 18.49 3.37 0.84
CA PRO A 18 17.26 2.59 0.85
C PRO A 18 16.76 2.37 -0.58
N LEU A 19 16.24 1.18 -0.83
CA LEU A 19 15.64 0.81 -2.10
C LEU A 19 14.16 1.21 -2.11
N PHE A 20 13.68 1.73 -3.24
CA PHE A 20 12.26 1.93 -3.44
C PHE A 20 11.94 1.76 -4.92
N ARG A 21 10.81 1.11 -5.19
CA ARG A 21 10.25 1.02 -6.54
C ARG A 21 8.99 1.86 -6.59
N ARG A 22 8.88 2.66 -7.63
CA ARG A 22 7.65 3.40 -7.92
C ARG A 22 6.81 2.56 -8.86
N GLU A 23 5.63 2.16 -8.41
CA GLU A 23 4.66 1.52 -9.27
C GLU A 23 3.79 2.58 -9.93
N VAL A 24 3.65 2.53 -11.24
CA VAL A 24 2.74 3.41 -11.95
C VAL A 24 1.49 2.60 -12.25
N VAL A 25 0.45 2.79 -11.43
CA VAL A 25 -0.84 2.14 -11.65
C VAL A 25 -1.67 3.00 -12.61
N PRO A 26 -1.98 2.52 -13.84
CA PRO A 26 -2.77 3.29 -14.79
C PRO A 26 -4.15 3.65 -14.21
N GLY A 27 -4.48 4.94 -14.21
CA GLY A 27 -5.75 5.45 -13.65
C GLY A 27 -5.75 5.67 -12.13
N SER A 28 -4.61 5.55 -11.46
CA SER A 28 -4.44 6.01 -10.07
C SER A 28 -4.16 7.52 -10.05
N ALA A 29 -5.04 8.30 -9.43
CA ALA A 29 -4.80 9.71 -9.14
C ALA A 29 -3.64 9.92 -8.14
N PHE A 30 -3.18 8.85 -7.50
CA PHE A 30 -2.17 8.84 -6.45
C PHE A 30 -0.88 8.12 -6.87
N SER A 31 -0.59 8.04 -8.18
CA SER A 31 0.60 7.39 -8.75
C SER A 31 1.96 7.92 -8.23
N PHE A 32 1.97 8.92 -7.35
CA PHE A 32 3.15 9.45 -6.66
C PHE A 32 3.34 8.87 -5.25
N LEU A 33 2.33 8.19 -4.69
CA LEU A 33 2.33 7.54 -3.37
C LEU A 33 2.57 6.02 -3.45
N ASP A 34 2.49 5.44 -4.65
CA ASP A 34 2.68 4.02 -4.90
C ASP A 34 4.19 3.68 -4.86
N LEU A 35 4.73 3.62 -3.63
CA LEU A 35 6.11 3.26 -3.32
C LEU A 35 6.16 1.88 -2.69
N ASP A 36 6.83 0.95 -3.35
CA ASP A 36 7.20 -0.35 -2.81
C ASP A 36 8.58 -0.25 -2.14
N LEU A 37 8.62 -0.62 -0.86
CA LEU A 37 9.82 -0.62 -0.02
C LEU A 37 10.25 -2.03 0.40
N GLY A 38 9.61 -3.08 -0.13
CA GLY A 38 9.77 -4.48 0.30
C GLY A 38 11.17 -5.08 0.05
N ASP A 39 11.96 -4.46 -0.83
CA ASP A 39 13.33 -4.91 -1.14
C ASP A 39 14.37 -4.48 -0.09
N ASN A 40 13.95 -3.76 0.97
CA ASN A 40 14.85 -3.42 2.07
C ASN A 40 14.75 -4.45 3.21
N PRO A 41 15.88 -4.93 3.74
CA PRO A 41 15.87 -5.84 4.88
C PRO A 41 15.39 -5.12 6.15
N GLU A 42 14.95 -5.90 7.14
CA GLU A 42 14.69 -5.36 8.48
C GLU A 42 15.97 -4.72 9.05
N ALA A 43 15.81 -3.58 9.72
CA ALA A 43 16.94 -2.89 10.31
C ALA A 43 17.38 -3.63 11.58
N GLU A 44 18.66 -3.92 11.69
CA GLU A 44 19.27 -4.31 12.97
C GLU A 44 19.39 -3.08 13.88
N ASP A 45 19.21 -3.25 15.19
CA ASP A 45 19.11 -2.14 16.16
C ASP A 45 20.30 -1.15 16.15
N ALA A 46 21.50 -1.60 15.76
CA ALA A 46 22.71 -0.78 15.68
C ALA A 46 23.00 -0.25 14.26
N SER A 47 22.26 -0.71 13.24
CA SER A 47 22.53 -0.39 11.84
C SER A 47 22.02 1.01 11.51
N ASN A 48 22.93 1.88 11.09
CA ASN A 48 22.62 3.26 10.71
C ASN A 48 23.64 3.77 9.66
N PRO A 49 23.35 4.86 8.95
CA PRO A 49 24.20 5.33 7.86
C PRO A 49 25.65 5.64 8.29
N ALA A 50 25.86 6.12 9.52
CA ALA A 50 27.22 6.38 10.02
C ALA A 50 27.98 5.07 10.31
N ARG A 51 27.31 4.00 10.76
CA ARG A 51 27.92 2.68 10.93
C ARG A 51 28.37 2.10 9.59
N TRP A 52 27.57 2.27 8.53
CA TRP A 52 28.01 1.91 7.18
C TRP A 52 29.18 2.79 6.72
N ALA A 53 29.09 4.11 6.93
CA ALA A 53 30.14 5.06 6.55
C ALA A 53 31.50 4.77 7.22
N LEU A 54 31.51 4.18 8.43
CA LEU A 54 32.75 3.79 9.12
C LEU A 54 33.61 2.82 8.29
N GLY A 55 32.99 1.95 7.49
CA GLY A 55 33.70 1.03 6.60
C GLY A 55 34.06 1.62 5.23
N GLU A 56 33.79 2.91 4.98
CA GLU A 56 34.09 3.58 3.71
C GLU A 56 35.25 4.57 3.89
N GLU A 57 36.35 4.36 3.15
CA GLU A 57 37.54 5.22 3.24
C GLU A 57 37.23 6.71 3.00
N ARG A 58 36.31 7.01 2.07
CA ARG A 58 35.89 8.39 1.77
C ARG A 58 35.28 9.13 2.97
N PHE A 59 34.80 8.43 4.00
CA PHE A 59 34.25 9.02 5.20
C PHE A 59 35.22 8.97 6.39
N ALA A 60 36.42 8.43 6.25
CA ALA A 60 37.43 8.36 7.31
C ALA A 60 37.67 9.71 8.04
N PRO A 61 37.65 10.90 7.38
CA PRO A 61 37.81 12.18 8.07
C PRO A 61 36.68 12.55 9.06
N TYR A 62 35.57 11.81 9.07
CA TYR A 62 34.46 12.00 9.99
C TYR A 62 34.55 11.16 11.26
N PHE A 63 35.62 10.39 11.41
CA PHE A 63 35.85 9.51 12.53
C PHE A 63 37.20 9.81 13.18
N ALA A 64 37.24 9.64 14.50
CA ALA A 64 38.47 9.69 15.28
C ALA A 64 38.34 8.75 16.49
N PRO A 65 39.44 8.24 17.06
CA PRO A 65 39.39 7.62 18.37
C PRO A 65 38.73 8.56 19.39
N LEU A 66 37.86 8.03 20.25
CA LEU A 66 37.19 8.83 21.26
C LEU A 66 38.21 9.31 22.31
N SER A 67 38.32 10.63 22.49
CA SER A 67 39.17 11.22 23.53
C SER A 67 38.63 10.92 24.93
N GLU A 68 39.52 10.74 25.91
CA GLU A 68 39.13 10.61 27.33
C GLU A 68 38.45 11.87 27.86
N ASP A 69 38.84 13.05 27.33
CA ASP A 69 38.26 14.35 27.66
C ASP A 69 37.01 14.70 26.82
N ALA A 70 36.47 13.74 26.06
CA ALA A 70 35.31 14.00 25.21
C ALA A 70 34.09 14.43 26.06
N PRO A 71 33.45 15.57 25.73
CA PRO A 71 32.32 16.03 26.51
C PRO A 71 31.12 15.12 26.30
N SER A 72 30.56 14.62 27.41
CA SER A 72 29.36 13.78 27.48
C SER A 72 29.27 12.74 26.35
N PRO A 73 30.17 11.73 26.32
CA PRO A 73 30.20 10.74 25.25
C PRO A 73 28.89 9.96 25.24
N THR A 74 28.21 9.95 24.09
CA THR A 74 26.87 9.38 23.93
C THR A 74 26.89 8.36 22.78
N PRO A 75 26.42 7.12 22.98
CA PRO A 75 26.30 6.16 21.89
C PRO A 75 25.47 6.75 20.75
N LEU A 76 25.91 6.56 19.50
CA LEU A 76 25.27 7.20 18.35
C LEU A 76 23.78 6.87 18.28
N THR A 77 23.38 5.62 18.51
CA THR A 77 21.97 5.22 18.54
C THR A 77 21.14 6.06 19.51
N ALA A 78 21.64 6.28 20.74
CA ALA A 78 21.00 7.14 21.72
C ALA A 78 21.03 8.63 21.30
N TYR A 79 22.12 9.09 20.69
CA TYR A 79 22.26 10.47 20.20
C TYR A 79 21.23 10.80 19.12
N LEU A 80 20.95 9.86 18.20
CA LEU A 80 19.98 10.04 17.11
C LEU A 80 18.54 10.23 17.62
N GLU A 81 18.19 9.68 18.79
CA GLU A 81 16.88 9.83 19.43
C GLU A 81 16.71 11.17 20.18
N LEU A 82 17.80 11.88 20.47
CA LEU A 82 17.73 13.15 21.19
C LEU A 82 17.11 14.23 20.32
N ASP A 83 16.37 15.14 20.94
CA ASP A 83 15.99 16.41 20.33
C ASP A 83 17.21 17.32 20.10
N PRO A 84 17.14 18.28 19.16
CA PRO A 84 18.27 19.15 18.82
C PRO A 84 18.94 19.86 20.00
N PRO A 85 18.22 20.48 20.97
CA PRO A 85 18.90 21.13 22.09
C PRO A 85 19.58 20.14 23.03
N SER A 86 19.04 18.93 23.19
CA SER A 86 19.64 17.88 24.03
C SER A 86 20.92 17.26 23.45
N ARG A 87 21.26 17.55 22.18
CA ARG A 87 22.50 17.12 21.53
C ARG A 87 23.67 18.07 21.75
N GLU A 88 23.39 19.31 22.16
CA GLU A 88 24.41 20.33 22.33
C GLU A 88 25.45 19.91 23.37
N GLY A 89 26.74 20.04 23.03
CA GLY A 89 27.86 19.66 23.91
C GLY A 89 28.08 18.16 24.10
N LYS A 90 27.35 17.29 23.39
CA LYS A 90 27.57 15.83 23.42
C LYS A 90 28.47 15.36 22.29
N THR A 91 29.27 14.35 22.57
CA THR A 91 30.12 13.69 21.57
C THR A 91 29.51 12.34 21.18
N PRO A 92 28.90 12.21 19.98
CA PRO A 92 28.39 10.92 19.53
C PRO A 92 29.55 9.96 19.24
N PHE A 93 29.38 8.68 19.56
CA PHE A 93 30.38 7.66 19.25
C PHE A 93 29.76 6.33 18.79
N LEU A 94 30.54 5.54 18.06
CA LEU A 94 30.26 4.16 17.70
C LEU A 94 31.22 3.24 18.43
N GLU A 95 30.78 2.01 18.72
CA GLU A 95 31.68 0.93 19.10
C GLU A 95 32.42 0.44 17.83
N GLY A 96 33.74 0.30 17.95
CA GLY A 96 34.63 -0.21 16.91
C GLY A 96 34.59 -1.73 16.78
N GLU A 97 35.54 -2.28 16.02
CA GLU A 97 35.69 -3.74 15.89
C GLU A 97 36.58 -4.32 17.00
N GLY A 98 37.47 -3.49 17.58
CA GLY A 98 38.27 -3.86 18.74
C GLY A 98 37.46 -3.85 20.04
N GLU A 99 37.84 -4.72 20.97
CA GLU A 99 37.22 -4.78 22.30
C GLU A 99 37.38 -3.44 23.04
N GLY A 100 36.25 -2.77 23.34
CA GLY A 100 36.22 -1.47 24.01
C GLY A 100 36.69 -0.29 23.15
N GLU A 101 36.92 -0.51 21.86
CA GLU A 101 37.27 0.56 20.93
C GLU A 101 36.08 1.49 20.72
N ARG A 102 36.25 2.77 21.03
CA ARG A 102 35.22 3.79 20.80
C ARG A 102 35.69 4.80 19.78
N ILE A 103 34.84 5.04 18.80
CA ILE A 103 35.13 5.90 17.66
C ILE A 103 34.18 7.08 17.73
N ALA A 104 34.72 8.25 18.01
CA ALA A 104 33.97 9.50 17.94
C ALA A 104 33.48 9.74 16.51
N VAL A 105 32.22 10.11 16.40
CA VAL A 105 31.57 10.48 15.15
C VAL A 105 31.49 11.99 15.11
N ARG A 106 31.94 12.60 14.01
CA ARG A 106 31.78 14.03 13.80
C ARG A 106 30.30 14.41 13.75
N PRO A 107 29.88 15.53 14.38
CA PRO A 107 28.47 15.94 14.42
C PRO A 107 27.83 16.05 13.04
N GLU A 108 28.58 16.46 12.01
CA GLU A 108 28.09 16.58 10.65
C GLU A 108 27.60 15.24 10.06
N LEU A 109 28.30 14.14 10.38
CA LEU A 109 27.88 12.80 9.95
C LEU A 109 26.71 12.27 10.78
N ALA A 110 26.65 12.61 12.07
CA ALA A 110 25.51 12.27 12.92
C ALA A 110 24.22 12.96 12.43
N GLU A 111 24.30 14.25 12.07
CA GLU A 111 23.18 14.99 11.49
C GLU A 111 22.76 14.43 10.12
N ALA A 112 23.71 14.00 9.28
CA ALA A 112 23.37 13.29 8.05
C ALA A 112 22.61 11.97 8.32
N ALA A 113 23.02 11.20 9.33
CA ALA A 113 22.30 9.98 9.72
C ALA A 113 20.87 10.28 10.21
N ILE A 114 20.66 11.39 10.93
CA ILE A 114 19.33 11.86 11.33
C ILE A 114 18.48 12.21 10.10
N ALA A 115 19.04 12.97 9.16
CA ALA A 115 18.34 13.33 7.93
C ALA A 115 17.93 12.09 7.13
N HIS A 116 18.79 11.08 7.03
CA HIS A 116 18.48 9.79 6.40
C HIS A 116 17.36 9.04 7.11
N ARG A 117 17.37 9.01 8.46
CA ARG A 117 16.27 8.40 9.24
C ARG A 117 14.94 9.10 8.96
N LEU A 118 14.91 10.43 9.00
CA LEU A 118 13.69 11.21 8.73
C LEU A 118 13.19 10.99 7.30
N ALA A 119 14.10 10.93 6.32
CA ALA A 119 13.75 10.62 4.93
C ALA A 119 13.17 9.20 4.80
N TRP A 120 13.75 8.22 5.48
CA TRP A 120 13.22 6.86 5.52
C TRP A 120 11.82 6.80 6.16
N GLU A 121 11.60 7.45 7.29
CA GLU A 121 10.29 7.53 7.93
C GLU A 121 9.24 8.20 7.02
N ALA A 122 9.64 9.22 6.25
CA ALA A 122 8.79 9.84 5.25
C ALA A 122 8.44 8.87 4.11
N LEU A 123 9.41 8.11 3.60
CA LEU A 123 9.17 7.07 2.58
C LEU A 123 8.18 6.01 3.08
N VAL A 124 8.37 5.48 4.30
CA VAL A 124 7.47 4.50 4.91
C VAL A 124 6.06 5.05 5.05
N ARG A 125 5.93 6.31 5.50
CA ARG A 125 4.64 6.97 5.62
C ARG A 125 3.94 7.12 4.25
N SER A 126 4.68 7.52 3.22
CA SER A 126 4.16 7.65 1.86
C SER A 126 3.72 6.31 1.28
N SER A 127 4.51 5.26 1.47
CA SER A 127 4.20 3.89 1.03
C SER A 127 2.89 3.39 1.66
N ARG A 128 2.75 3.49 2.99
CA ARG A 128 1.51 3.13 3.70
C ARG A 128 0.29 3.95 3.27
N ALA A 129 0.49 5.23 2.96
CA ALA A 129 -0.58 6.09 2.45
C ALA A 129 -1.05 5.65 1.05
N GLY A 130 -0.12 5.21 0.19
CA GLY A 130 -0.42 4.61 -1.11
C GLY A 130 -1.24 3.33 -0.98
N GLU A 131 -0.81 2.40 -0.11
CA GLU A 131 -1.53 1.15 0.17
C GLU A 131 -2.98 1.40 0.61
N ALA A 132 -3.18 2.31 1.57
CA ALA A 132 -4.51 2.67 2.07
C ALA A 132 -5.38 3.32 0.97
N ALA A 133 -4.80 4.16 0.12
CA ALA A 133 -5.50 4.78 -1.00
C ALA A 133 -5.91 3.73 -2.05
N HIS A 134 -5.02 2.79 -2.36
CA HIS A 134 -5.28 1.69 -3.30
C HIS A 134 -6.41 0.79 -2.79
N GLU A 135 -6.37 0.39 -1.52
CA GLU A 135 -7.41 -0.42 -0.90
C GLU A 135 -8.78 0.29 -0.94
N SER A 136 -8.81 1.58 -0.63
CA SER A 136 -10.02 2.39 -0.73
C SER A 136 -10.58 2.42 -2.16
N GLN A 137 -9.72 2.60 -3.17
CA GLN A 137 -10.13 2.60 -4.57
C GLN A 137 -10.69 1.24 -5.02
N LEU A 138 -10.06 0.13 -4.59
CA LEU A 138 -10.56 -1.22 -4.87
C LEU A 138 -11.95 -1.43 -4.26
N ARG A 139 -12.15 -1.03 -2.99
CA ARG A 139 -13.46 -1.12 -2.32
C ARG A 139 -14.54 -0.32 -3.06
N GLN A 140 -14.22 0.89 -3.51
CA GLN A 140 -15.16 1.70 -4.30
C GLN A 140 -15.52 1.04 -5.64
N ARG A 141 -14.54 0.44 -6.33
CA ARG A 141 -14.78 -0.27 -7.60
C ARG A 141 -15.66 -1.51 -7.38
N LEU A 142 -15.42 -2.26 -6.31
CA LEU A 142 -16.25 -3.42 -5.95
C LEU A 142 -17.69 -3.00 -5.64
N ALA A 143 -17.88 -1.98 -4.81
CA ALA A 143 -19.21 -1.46 -4.48
C ALA A 143 -19.97 -0.96 -5.74
N ALA A 144 -19.29 -0.25 -6.63
CA ALA A 144 -19.88 0.19 -7.89
C ALA A 144 -20.25 -0.99 -8.80
N LEU A 145 -19.44 -2.05 -8.84
CA LEU A 145 -19.70 -3.24 -9.63
C LEU A 145 -20.88 -4.05 -9.06
N GLU A 146 -20.95 -4.21 -7.74
CA GLU A 146 -22.07 -4.83 -7.04
C GLU A 146 -23.38 -4.09 -7.31
N GLN A 147 -23.37 -2.75 -7.24
CA GLN A 147 -24.53 -1.94 -7.58
C GLN A 147 -24.96 -2.17 -9.03
N GLN A 148 -24.03 -2.14 -9.99
CA GLN A 148 -24.33 -2.36 -11.40
C GLN A 148 -24.96 -3.74 -11.66
N TYR A 149 -24.47 -4.79 -11.02
CA TYR A 149 -25.05 -6.13 -11.18
C TYR A 149 -26.39 -6.27 -10.45
N GLY A 150 -26.55 -5.65 -9.28
CA GLY A 150 -27.83 -5.59 -8.57
C GLY A 150 -28.92 -4.92 -9.40
N GLU A 151 -28.62 -3.77 -10.02
CA GLU A 151 -29.53 -3.07 -10.94
C GLU A 151 -29.88 -3.92 -12.17
N LYS A 152 -28.89 -4.59 -12.78
CA LYS A 152 -29.13 -5.50 -13.91
C LYS A 152 -30.04 -6.67 -13.55
N LEU A 153 -29.83 -7.28 -12.38
CA LEU A 153 -30.67 -8.38 -11.90
C LEU A 153 -32.11 -7.91 -11.65
N ALA A 154 -32.29 -6.78 -10.97
CA ALA A 154 -33.61 -6.21 -10.72
C ALA A 154 -34.37 -5.90 -12.03
N ASN A 155 -33.68 -5.34 -13.02
CA ASN A 155 -34.24 -5.07 -14.34
C ASN A 155 -34.63 -6.36 -15.07
N LEU A 156 -33.75 -7.37 -15.10
CA LEU A 156 -34.04 -8.67 -15.71
C LEU A 156 -35.24 -9.35 -15.04
N GLU A 157 -35.33 -9.32 -13.71
CA GLU A 157 -36.47 -9.87 -12.97
C GLU A 157 -37.77 -9.14 -13.27
N ALA A 158 -37.74 -7.81 -13.42
CA ALA A 158 -38.90 -7.02 -13.82
C ALA A 158 -39.35 -7.40 -15.24
N GLU A 159 -38.42 -7.49 -16.19
CA GLU A 159 -38.71 -7.90 -17.56
C GLU A 159 -39.31 -9.32 -17.63
N HIS A 160 -38.76 -10.27 -16.87
CA HIS A 160 -39.26 -11.64 -16.80
C HIS A 160 -40.67 -11.71 -16.20
N ARG A 161 -40.94 -10.95 -15.13
CA ARG A 161 -42.28 -10.84 -14.53
C ARG A 161 -43.28 -10.28 -15.53
N ASP A 162 -42.93 -9.20 -16.23
CA ASP A 162 -43.79 -8.57 -17.23
C ASP A 162 -44.05 -9.48 -18.45
N ARG A 163 -43.04 -10.24 -18.88
CA ARG A 163 -43.19 -11.24 -19.95
C ARG A 163 -44.15 -12.35 -19.53
N THR A 164 -44.00 -12.87 -18.32
CA THR A 164 -44.87 -13.93 -17.78
C THR A 164 -46.31 -13.45 -17.65
N ALA A 165 -46.52 -12.24 -17.11
CA ALA A 165 -47.84 -11.64 -17.01
C ALA A 165 -48.52 -11.47 -18.38
N ARG A 166 -47.78 -11.03 -19.40
CA ARG A 166 -48.29 -10.91 -20.78
C ARG A 166 -48.67 -12.26 -21.39
N GLN A 167 -47.83 -13.28 -21.23
CA GLN A 167 -48.10 -14.63 -21.73
C GLN A 167 -49.34 -15.26 -21.06
N LEU A 168 -49.49 -15.09 -19.75
CA LEU A 168 -50.66 -15.58 -19.02
C LEU A 168 -51.95 -14.91 -19.53
N ARG A 169 -51.94 -13.58 -19.70
CA ARG A 169 -53.09 -12.85 -20.27
C ARG A 169 -53.45 -13.35 -21.68
N GLN A 170 -52.46 -13.57 -22.55
CA GLN A 170 -52.70 -14.08 -23.90
C GLN A 170 -53.32 -15.48 -23.90
N ARG A 171 -52.86 -16.39 -23.02
CA ARG A 171 -53.42 -17.75 -22.89
C ARG A 171 -54.85 -17.74 -22.35
N LEU A 172 -55.16 -16.89 -21.37
CA LEU A 172 -56.52 -16.76 -20.85
C LEU A 172 -57.47 -16.24 -21.93
N LEU A 173 -57.04 -15.22 -22.70
CA LEU A 173 -57.80 -14.72 -23.85
C LEU A 173 -58.02 -15.80 -24.91
N SER A 174 -56.98 -16.59 -25.26
CA SER A 174 -57.11 -17.66 -26.25
C SER A 174 -58.05 -18.79 -25.81
N LEU A 175 -58.10 -19.11 -24.52
CA LEU A 175 -59.04 -20.10 -23.97
C LEU A 175 -60.48 -19.59 -24.00
N MET A 176 -60.71 -18.31 -23.69
CA MET A 176 -62.04 -17.71 -23.77
C MET A 176 -62.56 -17.63 -25.21
N THR A 177 -61.67 -17.44 -26.20
CA THR A 177 -62.08 -17.40 -27.62
C THR A 177 -62.19 -18.79 -28.25
N SER A 178 -61.47 -19.80 -27.76
CA SER A 178 -61.56 -21.18 -28.25
C SER A 178 -62.61 -22.05 -27.53
N GLY A 179 -63.12 -21.61 -26.37
CA GLY A 179 -64.14 -22.30 -25.58
C GLY A 179 -65.60 -22.18 -26.06
N MET A 180 -65.85 -21.61 -27.24
CA MET A 180 -67.21 -21.54 -27.83
C MET A 180 -67.28 -22.30 -29.17
N PRO A 181 -67.51 -23.62 -29.16
CA PRO A 181 -68.04 -24.31 -30.33
C PRO A 181 -69.58 -24.17 -30.38
N GLY A 182 -70.07 -23.88 -31.58
CA GLY A 182 -71.40 -23.34 -31.85
C GLY A 182 -72.61 -24.10 -31.27
N ALA A 183 -73.55 -23.32 -30.72
CA ALA A 183 -74.95 -23.67 -30.68
C ALA A 183 -75.70 -22.88 -31.77
N SER A 184 -75.46 -23.23 -33.03
CA SER A 184 -76.37 -22.88 -34.12
C SER A 184 -77.46 -23.96 -34.18
N VAL A 185 -78.56 -23.75 -33.44
CA VAL A 185 -79.80 -24.51 -33.66
C VAL A 185 -80.52 -23.84 -34.82
N GLN A 186 -80.48 -24.52 -35.96
CA GLN A 186 -81.27 -24.20 -37.14
C GLN A 186 -82.76 -24.32 -36.84
N ARG A 187 -83.54 -23.39 -37.39
CA ARG A 187 -85.00 -23.49 -37.57
C ARG A 187 -85.36 -24.80 -38.28
N SER A 188 -86.45 -25.43 -37.83
CA SER A 188 -87.32 -26.22 -38.70
C SER A 188 -88.76 -25.92 -38.28
N GLU A 189 -89.48 -25.25 -39.17
CA GLU A 189 -90.94 -25.22 -39.24
C GLU A 189 -91.43 -26.61 -39.71
N GLU A 190 -92.53 -27.09 -39.12
CA GLU A 190 -93.56 -27.99 -39.71
C GLU A 190 -94.60 -28.27 -38.60
N GLU A 191 -95.74 -27.59 -38.58
CA GLU A 191 -97.02 -27.93 -39.25
C GLU A 191 -97.71 -29.23 -38.76
N ALA A 192 -98.98 -29.05 -38.35
CA ALA A 192 -100.06 -30.03 -38.16
C ALA A 192 -99.82 -31.18 -37.13
N SER A 193 -100.59 -31.30 -36.07
CA SER A 193 -102.06 -31.49 -36.06
C SER A 193 -102.64 -31.43 -34.65
#